data_AF-A0AAJ2NSB4-F1
#
_entry.id   AF-A0AAJ2NSB4-F1
#
_cell.length_a   1.000
_cell.length_b   1.000
_cell.length_c   1.000
_cell.angle_alpha   90.00
_cell.angle_beta   90.00
_cell.angle_gamma   90.00
#
_symmetry.space_group_name_H-M   'P 1'
#
loop_
_entity.id
_entity.type
_entity.pdbx_description
1 polymer ?
#
loop_
_entity_poly.entity_id
_entity_poly.type
_entity_poly.pdbx_seq_one_letter_code
_entity_poly.pdbx_strand_id
1 'polypeptide(L)'
;HQMMGEGNALLDKENIDEQDRIFNCSIECRYEKQNFEIPIEVDPNMTAQALNEMIEEFHRQHNKLYGYYNENKRVQMVNYRVSAVGIIDKPNLGKQQINAMAQ
;
A
#
# COMPACT_ATOMS: atom_id res chain seq x y z
N HIS A 1 2.71 -13.22 8.15
CA HIS A 1 3.56 -13.79 7.08
C HIS A 1 2.80 -14.39 5.88
N GLN A 2 1.58 -14.93 6.03
CA GLN A 2 0.86 -15.58 4.92
C GLN A 2 0.77 -14.73 3.62
N MET A 3 0.27 -13.49 3.71
CA MET A 3 0.09 -12.61 2.54
C MET A 3 1.41 -12.27 1.81
N MET A 4 2.51 -12.12 2.55
CA MET A 4 3.84 -11.90 1.96
C MET A 4 4.31 -13.15 1.21
N GLY A 5 4.06 -14.34 1.77
CA GLY A 5 4.36 -15.61 1.11
C GLY A 5 3.56 -15.80 -0.17
N GLU A 6 2.27 -15.48 -0.16
CA GLU A 6 1.42 -15.50 -1.36
C GLU A 6 1.90 -14.52 -2.42
N GLY A 7 2.30 -13.30 -2.02
CA GLY A 7 2.87 -12.31 -2.93
C GLY A 7 4.20 -12.74 -3.54
N ASN A 8 5.09 -13.36 -2.75
CA ASN A 8 6.34 -13.93 -3.27
C ASN A 8 6.06 -15.07 -4.25
N ALA A 9 5.17 -16.00 -3.90
CA ALA A 9 4.81 -17.10 -4.79
C ALA A 9 4.15 -16.63 -6.10
N LEU A 10 3.47 -15.48 -6.09
CA LEU A 10 2.97 -14.84 -7.31
C LEU A 10 4.13 -14.30 -8.16
N LEU A 11 5.05 -13.53 -7.55
CA LEU A 11 6.17 -12.92 -8.25
C LEU A 11 7.21 -13.94 -8.75
N ASP A 12 7.36 -15.06 -8.05
CA ASP A 12 8.16 -16.21 -8.49
C ASP A 12 7.63 -16.77 -9.82
N LYS A 13 6.30 -16.91 -9.97
CA LYS A 13 5.68 -17.43 -11.20
C LYS A 13 5.91 -16.51 -12.39
N GLU A 14 6.03 -15.21 -12.13
CA GLU A 14 6.32 -14.18 -13.15
C GLU A 14 7.83 -14.00 -13.40
N ASN A 15 8.70 -14.80 -12.75
CA ASN A 15 10.16 -14.73 -12.84
C ASN A 15 10.74 -13.36 -12.49
N ILE A 16 10.19 -12.71 -11.46
CA ILE A 16 10.72 -11.44 -10.96
C ILE A 16 11.77 -11.72 -9.90
N ASP A 17 13.01 -11.26 -10.05
CA ASP A 17 14.07 -11.45 -9.06
C ASP A 17 13.77 -10.71 -7.75
N GLU A 18 14.22 -11.22 -6.59
CA GLU A 18 13.94 -10.64 -5.26
C GLU A 18 14.31 -9.15 -5.15
N GLN A 19 15.41 -8.75 -5.79
CA GLN A 19 15.87 -7.36 -5.84
C GLN A 19 14.91 -6.41 -6.56
N ASP A 20 14.06 -6.95 -7.43
CA ASP A 20 13.10 -6.22 -8.26
C ASP A 20 11.68 -6.33 -7.68
N ARG A 21 11.55 -6.78 -6.43
CA ARG A 21 10.26 -6.87 -5.73
C ARG A 21 10.12 -5.75 -4.73
N ILE A 22 8.93 -5.15 -4.71
CA ILE A 22 8.54 -4.16 -3.70
C ILE A 22 7.27 -4.66 -3.01
N PHE A 23 7.28 -4.62 -1.68
CA PHE A 23 6.10 -4.90 -0.87
C PHE A 23 5.66 -3.65 -0.13
N ASN A 24 4.42 -3.24 -0.40
CA ASN A 24 3.79 -2.13 0.29
C ASN A 24 2.70 -2.67 1.20
N CYS A 25 2.72 -2.28 2.47
CA CYS A 25 1.73 -2.70 3.45
C CYS A 25 0.96 -1.48 3.96
N SER A 26 -0.36 -1.62 4.08
CA SER A 26 -1.21 -0.58 4.66
C SER A 26 -2.31 -1.18 5.52
N ILE A 27 -2.72 -0.41 6.53
CA ILE A 27 -3.89 -0.70 7.35
C ILE A 27 -4.90 0.42 7.18
N GLU A 28 -6.14 0.07 6.85
CA GLU A 28 -7.26 1.01 6.83
C GLU A 28 -7.77 1.19 8.26
N CYS A 29 -7.64 2.41 8.79
CA CYS A 29 -7.93 2.76 10.18
C CYS A 29 -9.08 3.76 10.28
N ARG A 30 -9.84 3.69 11.37
CA ARG A 30 -10.87 4.67 11.74
C ARG A 30 -11.01 4.76 13.25
N TYR A 31 -11.59 5.83 13.79
CA TYR A 31 -12.06 5.75 15.17
C TYR A 31 -13.28 4.84 15.27
N GLU A 32 -13.47 4.20 16.41
CA GLU A 32 -14.71 3.47 16.68
C GLU A 32 -15.95 4.30 16.34
N LYS A 33 -16.90 3.68 15.62
CA LYS A 33 -18.18 4.28 15.17
C LYS A 33 -18.05 5.35 14.08
N GLN A 34 -16.89 5.56 13.48
CA GLN A 34 -16.78 6.35 12.24
C GLN A 34 -17.13 5.51 11.00
N ASN A 35 -17.58 6.19 9.94
CA ASN A 35 -17.99 5.56 8.68
C ASN A 35 -16.90 5.53 7.60
N PHE A 36 -15.82 6.30 7.78
CA PHE A 36 -14.75 6.43 6.79
C PHE A 36 -13.42 5.99 7.37
N GLU A 37 -12.62 5.35 6.51
CA GLU A 37 -11.32 4.80 6.85
C GLU A 37 -10.22 5.63 6.20
N ILE A 38 -9.09 5.72 6.89
CA ILE A 38 -7.86 6.35 6.42
C ILE A 38 -6.83 5.23 6.26
N PRO A 39 -6.30 5.00 5.05
CA PRO A 39 -5.21 4.05 4.87
C PRO A 39 -3.92 4.62 5.44
N ILE A 40 -3.24 3.85 6.28
CA ILE A 40 -1.95 4.19 6.89
C ILE A 40 -0.93 3.16 6.43
N GLU A 41 0.18 3.64 5.84
CA GLU A 41 1.31 2.80 5.48
C GLU A 41 2.03 2.30 6.73
N VAL A 42 2.47 1.05 6.70
CA VAL A 42 2.99 0.36 7.87
C VAL A 42 4.12 -0.59 7.52
N ASP A 43 5.01 -0.82 8.48
CA ASP A 43 6.09 -1.80 8.34
C ASP A 43 5.50 -3.24 8.31
N PRO A 44 5.83 -4.07 7.30
CA PRO A 44 5.31 -5.42 7.15
C PRO A 44 5.56 -6.36 8.36
N ASN A 45 6.55 -6.05 9.21
CA ASN A 45 6.90 -6.84 10.39
C ASN A 45 5.91 -6.67 11.55
N MET A 46 5.04 -5.65 11.52
CA MET A 46 3.96 -5.44 12.51
C MET A 46 4.41 -5.54 13.97
N THR A 47 5.57 -4.95 14.28
CA THR A 47 6.06 -4.89 15.66
C THR A 47 5.17 -3.99 16.52
N ALA A 48 5.25 -4.11 17.85
CA ALA A 48 4.53 -3.20 18.75
C ALA A 48 4.88 -1.73 18.48
N GLN A 49 6.14 -1.46 18.11
CA GLN A 49 6.57 -0.12 17.73
C GLN A 49 5.90 0.34 16.42
N ALA A 50 5.87 -0.51 15.38
CA ALA A 50 5.20 -0.19 14.12
C ALA A 50 3.70 0.10 14.32
N LEU A 51 3.04 -0.62 15.24
CA LEU A 51 1.65 -0.35 15.58
C LEU A 51 1.46 1.00 16.31
N ASN A 52 2.39 1.39 17.19
CA ASN A 52 2.34 2.71 17.83
C ASN A 52 2.54 3.83 16.79
N GLU A 53 3.53 3.68 15.91
CA GLU A 53 3.80 4.63 14.82
C GLU A 53 2.59 4.76 13.87
N MET A 54 1.91 3.65 13.58
CA MET A 54 0.66 3.63 12.80
C MET A 54 -0.47 4.41 13.48
N ILE A 55 -0.64 4.29 14.79
CA ILE A 55 -1.65 5.05 15.55
C ILE A 55 -1.34 6.56 15.52
N GLU A 56 -0.07 6.93 15.72
CA GLU A 56 0.37 8.31 15.65
C GLU A 56 0.14 8.91 14.26
N GLU A 57 0.48 8.16 13.21
CA GLU A 57 0.27 8.60 11.83
C GLU A 57 -1.22 8.71 11.50
N PHE A 58 -2.05 7.78 12.00
CA PHE A 58 -3.51 7.90 11.90
C PHE A 58 -4.01 9.20 12.53
N HIS A 59 -3.56 9.56 13.73
CA HIS A 59 -3.94 10.82 14.36
C HIS A 59 -3.53 12.03 13.52
N ARG A 60 -2.31 12.04 12.95
CA ARG A 60 -1.86 13.12 12.07
C ARG A 60 -2.71 13.23 10.81
N GLN A 61 -2.99 12.10 10.13
CA GLN A 61 -3.80 12.10 8.91
C GLN A 61 -5.25 12.48 9.20
N HIS A 62 -5.83 12.00 10.30
CA HIS A 62 -7.17 12.39 10.72
C HIS A 62 -7.24 13.89 11.01
N ASN A 63 -6.25 14.48 11.67
CA ASN A 63 -6.17 15.91 11.88
C ASN A 63 -6.03 16.70 10.57
N LYS A 64 -5.22 16.19 9.63
CA LYS A 64 -5.04 16.81 8.32
C LYS A 64 -6.34 16.80 7.48
N LEU A 65 -7.09 15.70 7.52
CA LEU A 65 -8.31 15.53 6.71
C LEU A 65 -9.54 16.20 7.33
N TYR A 66 -9.67 16.16 8.66
CA TYR A 66 -10.88 16.58 9.38
C TYR A 66 -10.68 17.78 10.31
N GLY A 67 -9.46 18.27 10.47
CA GLY A 67 -9.12 19.42 11.32
C GLY A 67 -9.04 19.13 12.82
N TYR A 68 -9.16 17.87 13.23
CA TYR A 68 -9.00 17.45 14.63
C TYR A 68 -8.57 15.98 14.72
N TYR A 69 -8.13 15.54 15.90
CA TYR A 69 -7.97 14.13 16.26
C TYR A 69 -8.41 13.93 17.73
N ASN A 70 -8.53 12.67 18.19
CA ASN A 70 -8.94 12.37 19.56
C ASN A 70 -8.18 11.15 20.11
N GLU A 71 -7.15 11.43 20.90
CA GLU A 71 -6.30 10.42 21.56
C GLU A 71 -7.07 9.49 22.52
N ASN A 72 -8.23 9.91 23.03
CA ASN A 72 -9.05 9.12 23.94
C ASN A 72 -9.97 8.13 23.21
N LYS A 73 -10.09 8.25 21.88
CA LYS A 73 -10.86 7.31 21.07
C LYS A 73 -9.99 6.16 20.60
N ARG A 74 -10.54 4.95 20.67
CA ARG A 74 -9.90 3.75 20.14
C ARG A 74 -9.83 3.81 18.62
N VAL A 75 -8.65 3.55 18.10
CA VAL A 75 -8.41 3.32 16.67
C VAL A 75 -8.80 1.87 16.35
N GLN A 76 -9.67 1.70 15.36
CA GLN A 76 -10.08 0.42 14.80
C GLN A 76 -9.34 0.19 13.49
N MET A 77 -8.59 -0.90 13.42
CA MET A 77 -8.01 -1.43 12.19
C MET A 77 -9.06 -2.27 11.48
N VAL A 78 -9.39 -1.93 10.23
CA VAL A 78 -10.49 -2.56 9.49
C VAL A 78 -9.94 -3.58 8.49
N ASN A 79 -9.02 -3.16 7.62
CA ASN A 79 -8.41 -4.03 6.61
C ASN A 79 -6.89 -3.92 6.65
N TYR A 80 -6.20 -5.06 6.52
CA TYR A 80 -4.77 -5.13 6.26
C TYR A 80 -4.55 -5.48 4.79
N ARG A 81 -3.76 -4.66 4.09
CA ARG A 81 -3.46 -4.82 2.67
C ARG A 81 -1.97 -5.02 2.47
N VAL A 82 -1.62 -6.01 1.67
CA VAL A 82 -0.26 -6.23 1.16
C VAL A 82 -0.32 -6.16 -0.36
N SER A 83 0.49 -5.28 -0.94
CA SER A 83 0.70 -5.18 -2.39
C SER A 83 2.09 -5.70 -2.72
N ALA A 84 2.15 -6.78 -3.49
CA ALA A 84 3.38 -7.31 -4.05
C ALA A 84 3.56 -6.78 -5.48
N VAL A 85 4.64 -6.04 -5.72
CA VAL A 85 4.91 -5.34 -6.97
C VAL A 85 6.22 -5.86 -7.56
N GLY A 86 6.19 -6.32 -8.81
CA GLY A 86 7.38 -6.64 -9.58
C GLY A 86 7.78 -5.49 -10.49
N ILE A 87 9.04 -5.08 -10.43
CA ILE A 87 9.62 -4.08 -11.31
C ILE A 87 10.17 -4.80 -12.53
N ILE A 88 9.62 -4.49 -13.70
CA ILE A 88 10.08 -5.01 -14.99
C ILE A 88 10.59 -3.89 -15.87
N ASP A 89 11.56 -4.22 -16.71
CA ASP A 89 12.01 -3.31 -17.75
C ASP A 89 10.84 -2.96 -18.67
N LYS A 90 10.68 -1.65 -18.92
CA LYS A 90 9.65 -1.19 -19.84
C LYS A 90 9.95 -1.74 -21.23
N PRO A 91 8.97 -2.37 -21.91
CA PRO A 91 9.16 -2.83 -23.27
C PRO A 91 9.47 -1.63 -24.16
N ASN A 92 10.43 -1.79 -25.06
CA ASN A 92 10.77 -0.76 -26.05
C ASN A 92 9.64 -0.68 -27.09
N LEU A 93 8.73 0.26 -26.88
CA LEU A 93 7.70 0.61 -27.85
C LEU A 93 8.38 1.42 -28.97
N GLY A 94 8.91 0.72 -29.97
CA GLY A 94 9.45 1.35 -31.17
C GLY A 94 8.46 2.36 -31.75
N LYS A 95 8.93 3.56 -32.11
CA LYS A 95 8.09 4.58 -32.75
C LYS A 95 7.65 4.07 -34.13
N GLN A 96 6.41 3.62 -34.27
CA GLN A 96 5.83 3.40 -35.60
C GLN A 96 5.37 4.75 -36.17
N GLN A 97 5.96 5.15 -37.29
CA GLN A 97 5.43 6.25 -38.10
C GLN A 97 4.08 5.79 -38.69
N ILE A 98 3.01 6.44 -38.26
CA ILE A 98 1.71 6.36 -38.94
C ILE A 98 1.86 7.08 -40.28
N ASN A 99 2.07 6.31 -41.35
CA ASN A 99 1.97 6.84 -42.71
C ASN A 99 0.50 7.16 -42.97
N ALA A 100 0.14 8.43 -42.88
CA ALA A 100 -1.13 8.92 -43.40
C ALA A 100 -1.09 8.74 -44.93
N MET A 101 -1.87 7.77 -45.44
CA MET A 101 -2.17 7.71 -46.86
C MET A 101 -3.06 8.91 -47.19
N ALA A 102 -2.45 9.95 -47.76
CA ALA A 102 -3.18 11.02 -48.43
C ALA A 102 -3.69 10.47 -49.77
N GLN A 103 -5.02 10.51 -49.95
CA GLN A 103 -5.72 10.27 -51.21
C GLN A 103 -5.53 11.45 -52.17
#